data_AF-A0A952BCB6-F1
#
_entry.id   AF-A0A952BCB6-F1
#
_cell.length_a   1.000
_cell.length_b   1.000
_cell.length_c   1.000
_cell.angle_alpha   90.00
_cell.angle_beta   90.00
_cell.angle_gamma   90.00
#
_symmetry.space_group_name_H-M   'P 1'
#
loop_
_entity.id
_entity.type
_entity.pdbx_description
1 polymer ?
#
loop_
_entity_poly.entity_id
_entity_poly.type
_entity_poly.pdbx_seq_one_letter_code
_entity_poly.pdbx_strand_id
1 'polypeptide(L)' 'DLFREGQGIVAQGRVTADQRFIADEVLAKHDENYMPPEVADALAQQRPKP' A
#
# COMPACT_ATOMS: atom_id res chain seq x y z
N ASP A 1 -0.03 9.91 6.14
CA ASP A 1 1.15 9.19 6.62
C ASP A 1 0.98 7.72 6.33
N LEU A 2 1.79 7.18 5.43
CA LEU A 2 1.57 5.88 4.78
C LEU A 2 2.00 4.70 5.67
N PHE A 3 2.78 4.99 6.71
CA PHE A 3 3.31 4.02 7.67
C PHE A 3 2.97 4.47 9.09
N ARG A 4 2.51 3.53 9.92
CA ARG A 4 2.18 3.76 11.33
C ARG A 4 2.55 2.53 12.16
N GLU A 5 2.90 2.75 13.42
CA GLU A 5 3.18 1.66 14.36
C GLU A 5 1.94 0.76 14.52
N GLY A 6 2.16 -0.56 14.56
CA GLY A 6 1.09 -1.55 14.65
C GLY A 6 0.43 -1.93 13.32
N GLN A 7 0.81 -1.30 12.19
CA GLN A 7 0.32 -1.65 10.85
C GLN A 7 1.29 -2.62 10.16
N GLY A 8 0.75 -3.67 9.55
CA GLY A 8 1.55 -4.63 8.77
C GLY A 8 2.06 -4.00 7.46
N ILE A 9 3.31 -4.28 7.12
CA ILE A 9 3.95 -3.87 5.86
C ILE A 9 4.58 -5.08 5.17
N VAL A 10 4.97 -4.92 3.91
CA VAL A 10 5.83 -5.87 3.18
C VAL A 10 7.15 -5.17 2.90
N ALA A 11 8.27 -5.78 3.28
CA ALA A 11 9.60 -5.25 3.03
C ALA A 11 10.39 -6.23 2.15
N GLN A 12 11.04 -5.71 1.11
CA GLN A 12 11.88 -6.48 0.19
C GLN A 12 13.34 -6.06 0.35
N GLY A 13 14.25 -7.03 0.35
CA GLY A 13 15.67 -6.77 0.57
C GLY A 13 16.45 -8.06 0.81
N ARG A 14 17.53 -7.96 1.60
CA ARG A 14 18.49 -9.06 1.80
C ARG A 14 18.83 -9.28 3.27
N VAL A 15 19.08 -10.55 3.60
CA VAL A 15 19.64 -10.94 4.91
C VAL A 15 21.17 -10.86 4.82
N THR A 16 21.78 -10.19 5.79
CA THR A 16 23.23 -10.05 5.92
C THR A 16 23.83 -11.22 6.69
N ALA A 17 25.17 -11.35 6.63
CA ALA A 17 25.88 -12.43 7.32
C ALA A 17 25.71 -12.40 8.86
N ASP A 18 25.42 -11.23 9.43
CA ASP A 18 25.11 -11.04 10.85
C ASP A 18 23.62 -11.26 11.19
N GLN A 19 22.88 -11.96 10.31
CA GLN A 19 21.46 -12.31 10.48
C GLN A 19 20.51 -11.10 10.61
N ARG A 20 20.92 -9.93 10.12
CA ARG A 20 20.04 -8.76 10.02
C ARG A 20 19.38 -8.72 8.65
N PHE A 21 18.16 -8.23 8.59
CA PHE A 21 17.49 -7.95 7.33
C PHE A 21 17.66 -6.47 6.99
N ILE A 22 18.17 -6.18 5.79
CA ILE A 22 18.24 -4.83 5.22
C ILE A 22 17.18 -4.75 4.13
N ALA A 23 16.19 -3.87 4.32
CA ALA A 23 15.16 -3.58 3.34
C ALA A 23 15.68 -2.55 2.32
N ASP A 24 15.57 -2.87 1.03
CA ASP A 24 15.81 -1.93 -0.07
C ASP A 24 14.50 -1.24 -0.48
N GLU A 25 13.33 -1.88 -0.27
CA GLU A 25 12.00 -1.34 -0.58
C GLU A 25 10.98 -1.71 0.51
N VAL A 26 10.08 -0.78 0.82
CA VAL A 26 9.00 -0.97 1.81
C VAL A 26 7.66 -0.60 1.19
N LEU A 27 6.77 -1.60 1.12
CA LEU A 27 5.43 -1.49 0.57
C LEU A 27 4.42 -1.51 1.73
N ALA A 28 3.54 -0.52 1.77
CA ALA A 28 2.40 -0.56 2.68
C ALA A 28 1.46 -1.69 2.25
N LYS A 29 1.01 -2.54 3.19
CA LYS A 29 -0.16 -3.39 2.92
C LYS A 29 -1.36 -2.47 2.80
N HIS A 30 -1.72 -2.10 1.58
CA HIS A 30 -3.02 -1.52 1.32
C HIS A 30 -4.05 -2.65 1.35
N ASP A 31 -5.13 -2.45 2.10
CA ASP A 31 -6.27 -3.35 2.12
C ASP A 31 -6.76 -3.58 0.67
N GLU A 32 -7.25 -4.79 0.37
CA GLU A 32 -7.78 -5.17 -0.96
C GLU A 32 -8.90 -4.25 -1.47
N ASN A 33 -9.38 -3.30 -0.66
CA ASN A 33 -10.35 -2.26 -0.99
C ASN A 33 -9.75 -0.90 -1.40
N TYR A 34 -8.43 -0.80 -1.68
CA TYR A 34 -7.85 0.46 -2.19
C TYR A 34 -8.46 0.82 -3.55
N MET A 35 -9.39 1.80 -3.54
CA MET A 35 -9.86 2.48 -4.75
C MET A 35 -9.00 3.73 -4.95
N PRO A 36 -8.22 3.80 -6.04
CA PRO A 36 -7.56 5.03 -6.42
C PRO A 36 -8.61 6.15 -6.60
N PRO A 37 -8.33 7.40 -6.18
CA PRO A 37 -9.26 8.51 -6.36
C PRO A 37 -9.64 8.70 -7.83
N GLU A 38 -8.74 8.39 -8.77
CA GLU A 38 -8.99 8.41 -10.21
C GLU A 38 -10.09 7.40 -10.62
N VAL A 39 -10.12 6.23 -9.97
CA VAL A 39 -11.14 5.19 -10.20
C VAL A 39 -12.46 5.58 -9.53
N ALA A 40 -12.40 6.16 -8.32
CA ALA A 40 -13.59 6.65 -7.63
C ALA A 40 -14.29 7.77 -8.43
N ASP A 41 -13.53 8.71 -8.99
CA ASP A 41 -14.04 9.80 -9.82
C ASP A 41 -14.60 9.29 -11.16
N ALA A 42 -13.96 8.30 -11.77
CA ALA A 42 -14.45 7.67 -13.00
C ALA A 42 -15.77 6.91 -12.80
N LEU A 43 -15.96 6.26 -11.64
CA LEU A 43 -17.20 5.58 -11.26
C LEU A 43 -18.32 6.57 -10.89
N ALA A 44 -17.98 7.69 -10.25
CA ALA A 44 -18.94 8.74 -9.91
C ALA A 44 -19.51 9.44 -11.15
N GLN A 45 -18.70 9.67 -12.17
CA GLN A 45 -19.12 10.29 -13.44
C GLN A 45 -20.04 9.38 -14.29
N GLN A 46 -19.98 8.06 -14.09
CA GLN A 46 -20.81 7.09 -14.82
C GLN A 46 -22.20 6.86 -14.22
N ARG A 47 -22.49 7.37 -13.01
CA ARG A 47 -23.84 7.37 -12.45
C ARG A 47 -24.58 8.65 -12.86
N PRO A 48 -25.52 8.62 -13.81
CA PRO A 48 -26.47 9.71 -13.91
C PRO A 48 -27.25 9.78 -12.59
N LYS A 49 -27.24 10.96 -11.96
CA LYS A 49 -28.11 11.26 -10.83
C LYS A 49 -29.57 11.01 -11.27
N PRO A 50 -30.39 10.32 -10.46
CA PRO A 50 -31.83 10.24 -10.70
C PRO A 50 -32.50 11.61 -10.57
#